data_AF-A0A2N3EHU3-F1
#
_entry.id   AF-A0A2N3EHU3-F1
#
_cell.length_a   1.000
_cell.length_b   1.000
_cell.length_c   1.000
_cell.angle_alpha   90.00
_cell.angle_beta   90.00
_cell.angle_gamma   90.00
#
_symmetry.space_group_name_H-M   'P 1'
#
loop_
_entity.id
_entity.type
_entity.pdbx_description
1 polymer ?
#
loop_
_entity_poly.entity_id
_entity_poly.type
_entity_poly.pdbx_seq_one_letter_code
_entity_poly.pdbx_strand_id
1 'polypeptide(L)' 'MSAEALEDFMAREFPQMREGGALTRIEAVGPGFARLRLAFAERNLRPGGTVSGPAMMALADYAMYAAVLAHIGPVALA' A
#
# COMPACT_ATOMS: atom_id res chain seq x y z
N MET A 1 -4.47 12.40 7.75
CA MET A 1 -5.35 11.27 8.12
C MET A 1 -4.58 10.32 9.04
N SER A 2 -5.26 9.56 9.91
CA SER A 2 -4.60 8.45 10.63
C SER A 2 -4.34 7.27 9.69
N ALA A 3 -3.48 6.34 10.10
CA ALA A 3 -3.22 5.12 9.33
C ALA A 3 -4.49 4.26 9.21
N GLU A 4 -5.32 4.14 10.27
CA GLU A 4 -6.57 3.39 10.18
C GLU A 4 -7.56 4.05 9.22
N ALA A 5 -7.74 5.37 9.31
CA ALA A 5 -8.66 6.08 8.44
C ALA A 5 -8.26 5.97 6.96
N LEU A 6 -6.96 5.91 6.68
CA LEU A 6 -6.44 5.71 5.33
C LEU A 6 -6.62 4.26 4.86
N GLU A 7 -6.38 3.26 5.70
CA GLU A 7 -6.69 1.86 5.41
C GLU A 7 -8.17 1.67 5.06
N ASP A 8 -9.07 2.24 5.86
CA ASP A 8 -10.50 2.15 5.63
C ASP A 8 -10.90 2.84 4.32
N PHE A 9 -10.27 3.96 4.00
CA PHE A 9 -10.46 4.62 2.71
C PHE A 9 -9.99 3.73 1.55
N MET A 10 -8.77 3.19 1.63
CA MET A 10 -8.22 2.33 0.58
C MET A 10 -9.06 1.07 0.38
N ALA A 11 -9.58 0.47 1.45
CA ALA A 11 -10.45 -0.70 1.37
C ALA A 11 -11.78 -0.43 0.66
N ARG A 12 -12.33 0.79 0.78
CA ARG A 12 -13.58 1.18 0.10
C ARG A 12 -13.36 1.57 -1.35
N GLU A 13 -12.34 2.37 -1.63
CA GLU A 13 -12.11 2.93 -2.97
C GLU A 13 -11.34 1.96 -3.90
N PHE A 14 -10.54 1.06 -3.32
CA PHE A 14 -9.72 0.11 -4.07
C PHE A 14 -9.95 -1.35 -3.61
N PRO A 15 -11.19 -1.86 -3.65
CA PRO A 15 -11.50 -3.22 -3.19
C PRO A 15 -10.66 -4.30 -3.91
N GLN A 16 -10.30 -4.07 -5.17
CA GLN A 16 -9.43 -4.94 -5.97
C GLN A 16 -8.04 -5.15 -5.37
N MET A 17 -7.51 -4.19 -4.60
CA MET A 17 -6.20 -4.36 -3.94
C MET A 17 -6.24 -5.39 -2.80
N ARG A 18 -7.44 -5.78 -2.36
CA ARG A 18 -7.66 -6.82 -1.35
C ARG A 18 -7.88 -8.20 -1.96
N GLU A 19 -8.15 -8.27 -3.26
CA GLU A 19 -8.31 -9.55 -3.97
C GLU A 19 -7.04 -10.40 -3.85
N GLY A 20 -7.19 -11.69 -3.56
CA GLY A 20 -6.05 -12.59 -3.34
C GLY A 20 -5.36 -12.46 -1.97
N GLY A 21 -6.02 -11.84 -0.97
CA GLY A 21 -5.64 -11.96 0.44
C GLY A 21 -4.91 -10.77 1.07
N ALA A 22 -5.21 -9.54 0.62
CA ALA A 22 -4.74 -8.27 1.20
C ALA A 22 -3.33 -8.33 1.81
N LEU A 23 -2.30 -8.50 0.96
CA LEU A 23 -0.92 -8.66 1.42
C LEU A 23 -0.29 -7.35 1.87
N THR A 24 -0.81 -6.21 1.43
CA THR A 24 -0.24 -4.91 1.76
C THR A 24 -0.99 -4.27 2.92
N ARG A 25 -0.24 -3.67 3.84
CA ARG A 25 -0.78 -2.94 5.01
C ARG A 25 -0.03 -1.64 5.23
N ILE A 26 -0.75 -0.57 5.51
CA ILE A 26 -0.26 0.72 6.00
C ILE A 26 -0.03 0.57 7.50
N GLU A 27 1.23 0.73 7.92
CA GLU A 27 1.62 0.61 9.33
C GLU A 27 1.69 1.95 10.04
N ALA A 28 2.06 3.00 9.32
CA ALA A 28 2.20 4.34 9.87
C ALA A 28 2.12 5.37 8.75
N VAL A 29 1.61 6.55 9.09
CA VAL A 29 1.65 7.76 8.27
C VAL A 29 2.00 8.94 9.17
N GLY A 30 2.66 9.94 8.61
CA GLY A 30 3.00 11.17 9.32
C GLY A 30 3.62 12.21 8.38
N PRO A 31 4.12 13.33 8.92
CA PRO A 31 4.64 14.43 8.10
C PRO A 31 5.71 13.97 7.11
N GLY A 32 5.40 14.04 5.81
CA GLY A 32 6.28 13.66 4.72
C GLY A 32 6.53 12.16 4.53
N PHE A 33 5.80 11.26 5.21
CA PHE A 33 6.05 9.82 5.06
C PHE A 33 4.81 8.92 5.20
N ALA A 34 4.92 7.73 4.61
CA ALA A 34 4.10 6.56 4.91
C ALA A 34 4.99 5.32 5.01
N ARG A 35 4.66 4.39 5.91
CA ARG A 35 5.30 3.09 6.05
C ARG A 35 4.29 2.00 5.73
N LEU A 36 4.59 1.19 4.74
CA LEU A 36 3.78 0.06 4.33
C LEU A 36 4.58 -1.24 4.48
N ARG A 37 3.86 -2.34 4.66
CA ARG A 37 4.39 -3.71 4.69
C ARG A 37 3.69 -4.54 3.64
N LEU A 38 4.48 -5.30 2.89
CA LEU A 38 4.02 -6.39 2.03
C LEU A 38 4.28 -7.72 2.76
N ALA A 39 3.21 -8.46 3.05
CA ALA A 39 3.30 -9.81 3.59
C ALA A 39 3.92 -10.77 2.55
N PHE A 40 4.65 -11.77 3.06
CA PHE A 40 5.23 -12.80 2.21
C PHE A 40 4.15 -13.56 1.44
N ALA A 41 4.37 -13.75 0.14
CA ALA A 41 3.58 -14.65 -0.68
C ALA A 41 4.41 -15.16 -1.85
N GLU A 42 4.30 -16.45 -2.16
CA GLU A 42 5.09 -17.09 -3.21
C GLU A 42 4.91 -16.43 -4.59
N ARG A 43 3.71 -15.93 -4.88
CA ARG A 43 3.41 -15.20 -6.12
C ARG A 43 4.24 -13.93 -6.34
N ASN A 44 4.82 -13.38 -5.28
CA ASN A 44 5.66 -12.19 -5.33
C ASN A 44 7.15 -12.53 -5.44
N LEU A 45 7.51 -13.81 -5.53
CA LEU A 45 8.91 -14.24 -5.63
C LEU A 45 9.39 -14.26 -7.08
N ARG A 46 10.70 -14.10 -7.24
CA ARG A 46 11.42 -14.38 -8.48
C ARG A 46 12.27 -15.66 -8.32
N PRO A 47 12.81 -16.24 -9.41
CA PRO A 47 13.76 -17.33 -9.30
C PRO A 47 14.87 -17.00 -8.29
N GLY A 48 15.12 -17.91 -7.35
CA GLY A 48 16.04 -17.70 -6.23
C GLY A 48 15.40 -17.28 -4.90
N GLY A 49 14.06 -17.18 -4.83
CA GLY A 49 13.34 -17.09 -3.54
C GLY A 49 13.34 -15.70 -2.90
N THR A 50 13.69 -14.66 -3.64
CA THR A 50 13.62 -13.26 -3.17
C THR A 50 12.38 -12.56 -3.71
N VAL A 51 11.98 -11.44 -3.08
CA VAL A 51 10.91 -10.58 -3.59
C VAL A 51 11.25 -10.07 -4.99
N SER A 52 10.25 -10.08 -5.88
CA SER A 52 10.40 -9.65 -7.27
C SER A 52 10.47 -8.12 -7.39
N GLY A 53 11.15 -7.63 -8.44
CA GLY A 53 11.18 -6.20 -8.77
C GLY A 53 9.78 -5.58 -8.93
N PRO A 54 8.85 -6.22 -9.66
CA PRO A 54 7.47 -5.74 -9.77
C PRO A 54 6.76 -5.61 -8.42
N ALA A 55 6.92 -6.57 -7.50
CA ALA A 55 6.33 -6.50 -6.16
C ALA A 55 6.91 -5.34 -5.34
N MET A 56 8.23 -5.12 -5.42
CA MET A 56 8.87 -3.97 -4.77
C MET A 56 8.38 -2.63 -5.33
N MET A 57 8.24 -2.51 -6.65
CA MET A 57 7.73 -1.27 -7.25
C MET A 57 6.26 -1.02 -6.94
N ALA A 58 5.42 -2.05 -6.95
CA ALA A 58 4.02 -1.91 -6.57
C ALA A 58 3.88 -1.44 -5.10
N LEU A 59 4.71 -1.96 -4.19
CA LEU A 59 4.73 -1.50 -2.79
C LEU A 59 5.21 -0.03 -2.68
N ALA A 60 6.23 0.35 -3.45
CA ALA A 60 6.75 1.71 -3.46
C ALA A 60 5.72 2.73 -4.00
N ASP A 61 5.03 2.39 -5.10
CA ASP A 61 3.96 3.20 -5.69
C ASP A 61 2.82 3.41 -4.69
N TYR A 62 2.35 2.33 -4.05
CA TYR A 62 1.32 2.43 -3.03
C TYR A 62 1.81 3.24 -1.81
N ALA A 63 3.07 3.11 -1.39
CA ALA A 63 3.60 3.90 -0.28
C ALA A 63 3.58 5.40 -0.61
N MET A 64 3.95 5.78 -1.84
CA MET A 64 3.89 7.17 -2.29
C MET A 64 2.45 7.69 -2.36
N TYR A 65 1.54 6.90 -2.91
CA TYR A 65 0.11 7.22 -2.93
C TYR A 65 -0.44 7.46 -1.52
N ALA A 66 -0.16 6.54 -0.60
CA ALA A 66 -0.57 6.63 0.80
C ALA A 66 0.04 7.86 1.49
N ALA A 67 1.32 8.17 1.23
CA ALA A 67 1.98 9.35 1.80
C ALA A 67 1.29 10.64 1.33
N VAL A 68 1.02 10.79 0.04
CA VAL A 68 0.33 11.99 -0.48
C VAL A 68 -1.09 12.09 0.09
N LEU A 69 -1.86 11.01 0.00
CA LEU A 69 -3.26 10.98 0.41
C LEU A 69 -3.43 11.21 1.92
N ALA A 70 -2.50 10.73 2.75
CA ALA A 70 -2.49 11.00 4.18
C ALA A 70 -2.43 12.50 4.51
N HIS A 71 -1.82 13.32 3.64
CA HIS A 71 -1.66 14.77 3.83
C HIS A 71 -2.82 15.56 3.25
N ILE A 72 -3.24 15.24 2.02
CA ILE A 72 -4.26 16.02 1.32
C ILE A 72 -5.69 15.58 1.69
N GLY A 73 -5.86 14.43 2.34
CA GLY A 73 -7.17 13.85 2.65
C GLY A 73 -7.76 13.11 1.44
N PRO A 74 -9.01 12.63 1.53
CA PRO A 74 -9.72 11.97 0.42
C PRO A 74 -10.15 13.02 -0.62
N VAL A 75 -9.18 13.70 -1.21
CA VAL A 75 -9.38 14.42 -2.45
C VAL A 75 -9.39 13.35 -3.52
N ALA A 76 -10.50 13.23 -4.25
CA ALA A 76 -10.52 12.41 -5.45
C ALA A 76 -9.35 12.88 -6.31
N LEU A 77 -8.31 12.06 -6.42
CA LEU A 77 -7.33 12.23 -7.49
C LEU A 77 -8.16 12.07 -8.77
N ALA A 78 -8.31 13.19 -9.47
CA ALA A 78 -9.26 13.40 -10.56
C ALA A 78 -9.21 12.31 -11.62
#